data_AF-A0A356BX69-F1
#
_entry.id   AF-A0A356BX69-F1
#
_cell.length_a   1.000
_cell.length_b   1.000
_cell.length_c   1.000
_cell.angle_alpha   90.00
_cell.angle_beta   90.00
_cell.angle_gamma   90.00
#
_symmetry.space_group_name_H-M   'P 1'
#
loop_
_entity.id
_entity.type
_entity.pdbx_description
1 polymer ?
#
loop_
_entity_poly.entity_id
_entity_poly.type
_entity_poly.pdbx_seq_one_letter_code
_entity_poly.pdbx_strand_id
1 'polypeptide(L)'
;MEARSRKIHDWYGKIERGEIKLPRFQRFEAWDWRRITSLMNTIIDDLPLGITLVLEVGDREQFVSRYLATAPQTRSRALEHLLDGQQRLTAVWRVLHNNYELHSFFVYLPLFDETQRNGEEGRTVFVGDGTIGKTA
;
A
#
# COMPACT_ATOMS: atom_id res chain seq x y z
N MET A 1 -4.22 23.04 10.50
CA MET A 1 -4.18 21.93 9.53
C MET A 1 -3.02 22.21 8.61
N GLU A 2 -2.04 21.32 8.54
CA GLU A 2 -0.85 21.49 7.71
C GLU A 2 -0.88 20.47 6.58
N ALA A 3 -0.53 20.89 5.37
CA ALA A 3 -0.42 20.03 4.20
C ALA A 3 1.06 19.84 3.85
N ARG A 4 1.50 18.58 3.79
CA ARG A 4 2.89 18.23 3.44
C ARG A 4 2.87 17.17 2.34
N SER A 5 3.68 17.40 1.29
CA SER A 5 3.96 16.38 0.29
C SER A 5 4.92 15.34 0.89
N ARG A 6 4.55 14.06 0.82
CA ARG A 6 5.40 12.93 1.26
C ARG A 6 5.48 11.92 0.13
N LYS A 7 6.66 11.39 -0.12
CA LYS A 7 6.85 10.36 -1.14
C LYS A 7 6.39 9.00 -0.59
N ILE A 8 6.10 8.04 -1.47
CA ILE A 8 5.65 6.69 -1.08
C ILE A 8 6.69 6.00 -0.16
N HIS A 9 7.98 6.16 -0.44
CA HIS A 9 9.04 5.56 0.37
C HIS A 9 9.05 6.07 1.83
N ASP A 10 8.62 7.32 2.08
CA ASP A 10 8.49 7.86 3.44
C ASP A 10 7.38 7.14 4.20
N TRP A 11 6.24 6.92 3.55
CA TRP A 11 5.12 6.16 4.10
C TRP A 11 5.51 4.71 4.37
N TYR A 12 6.20 4.07 3.43
CA TYR A 12 6.71 2.71 3.59
C TYR A 12 7.57 2.58 4.85
N GLY A 13 8.58 3.45 5.01
CA GLY A 13 9.46 3.39 6.17
C GLY A 13 8.73 3.61 7.50
N LYS A 14 7.72 4.49 7.54
CA LYS A 14 6.87 4.69 8.72
C LYS A 14 6.05 3.45 9.07
N ILE A 15 5.51 2.74 8.06
CA ILE A 15 4.76 1.49 8.27
C ILE A 15 5.70 0.40 8.77
N GLU A 16 6.86 0.25 8.13
CA GLU A 16 7.88 -0.74 8.46
C GLU A 16 8.38 -0.59 9.91
N ARG A 17 8.63 0.65 10.35
CA ARG A 17 9.05 0.93 11.73
C ARG A 17 7.91 0.89 12.75
N GLY A 18 6.65 0.78 12.30
CA GLY A 18 5.47 0.81 13.15
C GLY A 18 5.15 2.18 13.75
N GLU A 19 5.65 3.24 13.14
CA GLU A 19 5.47 4.64 13.58
C GLU A 19 4.10 5.19 13.19
N ILE A 20 3.50 4.66 12.13
CA ILE A 20 2.13 4.99 11.72
C ILE A 20 1.19 3.85 12.08
N LYS A 21 0.10 4.18 12.78
CA LYS A 21 -0.89 3.20 13.22
C LYS A 21 -2.32 3.64 12.91
N LEU A 22 -3.24 2.68 12.87
CA LEU A 22 -4.66 2.90 12.68
C LEU A 22 -5.35 3.03 14.04
N PRO A 23 -6.13 4.10 14.30
CA PRO A 23 -7.05 4.11 15.43
C PRO A 23 -8.02 2.91 15.37
N ARG A 24 -8.36 2.31 16.51
CA ARG A 24 -9.20 1.09 16.54
C ARG A 24 -10.61 1.24 15.96
N PHE A 25 -11.13 2.48 15.86
CA PHE A 25 -12.43 2.75 15.23
C PHE A 25 -12.40 2.67 13.69
N GLN A 26 -11.21 2.57 13.08
CA GLN A 26 -11.08 2.39 11.63
C GLN A 26 -11.51 0.99 11.21
N ARG A 27 -12.26 0.91 10.10
CA ARG A 27 -12.76 -0.35 9.53
C ARG A 27 -11.62 -1.27 9.07
N PHE A 28 -11.90 -2.55 8.85
CA PHE A 28 -10.93 -3.47 8.24
C PHE A 28 -10.68 -3.14 6.77
N GLU A 29 -9.67 -3.78 6.20
CA GLU A 29 -9.42 -3.75 4.76
C GLU A 29 -10.68 -4.19 4.00
N ALA A 30 -11.03 -3.48 2.94
CA ALA A 30 -12.28 -3.67 2.20
C ALA A 30 -12.12 -3.40 0.69
N TRP A 31 -10.90 -3.22 0.20
CA TRP A 31 -10.64 -3.06 -1.23
C TRP A 31 -10.56 -4.43 -1.91
N ASP A 32 -11.17 -4.52 -3.08
CA ASP A 32 -11.03 -5.65 -3.99
C ASP A 32 -9.74 -5.52 -4.84
N TRP A 33 -9.38 -6.58 -5.54
CA TRP A 33 -8.20 -6.60 -6.40
C TRP A 33 -8.26 -5.54 -7.50
N ARG A 34 -9.45 -5.18 -8.00
CA ARG A 34 -9.61 -4.17 -9.08
C ARG A 34 -9.19 -2.78 -8.61
N ARG A 35 -9.59 -2.39 -7.40
CA ARG A 35 -9.16 -1.12 -6.78
C ARG A 35 -7.67 -1.10 -6.48
N ILE A 36 -7.13 -2.24 -6.04
CA ILE A 36 -5.68 -2.38 -5.81
C ILE A 36 -4.92 -2.24 -7.13
N THR A 37 -5.31 -2.95 -8.19
CA THR A 37 -4.72 -2.82 -9.53
C THR A 37 -4.77 -1.38 -10.03
N SER A 38 -5.93 -0.71 -9.89
CA SER A 38 -6.06 0.70 -10.28
C SER A 38 -5.09 1.60 -9.53
N LEU A 39 -4.91 1.40 -8.22
CA LEU A 39 -3.94 2.15 -7.42
C LEU A 39 -2.51 1.90 -7.92
N MET A 40 -2.16 0.64 -8.16
CA MET A 40 -0.81 0.29 -8.61
C MET A 40 -0.52 0.86 -10.01
N ASN A 41 -1.50 0.87 -10.92
CA ASN A 41 -1.40 1.54 -12.22
C ASN A 41 -1.09 3.04 -12.04
N THR A 42 -1.84 3.73 -11.16
CA THR A 42 -1.58 5.14 -10.83
C THR A 42 -0.15 5.37 -10.32
N ILE A 43 0.41 4.43 -9.55
CA ILE A 43 1.80 4.52 -9.05
C ILE A 43 2.82 4.37 -10.19
N ILE A 44 2.67 3.36 -11.06
CA ILE A 44 3.64 3.10 -12.14
C ILE A 44 3.60 4.17 -13.25
N ASP A 45 2.47 4.86 -13.38
CA ASP A 45 2.25 5.98 -14.30
C ASP A 45 2.67 7.34 -13.70
N ASP A 46 3.23 7.35 -12.48
CA ASP A 46 3.66 8.56 -11.76
C ASP A 46 2.54 9.60 -11.57
N LEU A 47 1.31 9.12 -11.37
CA LEU A 47 0.13 9.95 -11.18
C LEU A 47 -0.14 10.24 -9.69
N PRO A 48 -0.80 11.36 -9.34
CA PRO A 48 -1.10 11.70 -7.96
C PRO A 48 -2.04 10.68 -7.28
N LEU A 49 -1.61 10.13 -6.13
CA LEU A 49 -2.38 9.14 -5.35
C LEU A 49 -3.47 9.75 -4.44
N GLY A 50 -3.62 11.07 -4.48
CA GLY A 50 -4.52 11.84 -3.61
C GLY A 50 -3.89 12.22 -2.26
N ILE A 51 -4.74 12.52 -1.29
CA ILE A 51 -4.35 13.07 0.02
C ILE A 51 -4.57 12.02 1.11
N THR A 52 -3.71 11.98 2.12
CA THR A 52 -3.86 11.13 3.31
C THR A 52 -3.96 12.01 4.55
N LEU A 53 -4.95 11.76 5.42
CA LEU A 53 -5.09 12.48 6.68
C LEU A 53 -4.39 11.73 7.81
N VAL A 54 -3.48 12.41 8.49
CA VAL A 54 -2.77 11.89 9.67
C VAL A 54 -2.92 12.83 10.86
N LEU A 55 -2.93 12.24 12.05
CA LEU A 55 -2.83 12.95 13.32
C LEU A 55 -1.47 12.66 13.94
N GLU A 56 -0.66 13.70 14.14
CA GLU A 56 0.60 13.58 14.86
C GLU A 56 0.34 13.27 16.35
N VAL A 57 1.11 12.32 16.88
CA VAL A 57 1.02 11.87 18.26
C VAL A 57 2.12 12.54 19.07
N GLY A 58 1.71 13.45 19.96
CA GLY A 58 2.58 14.01 21.01
C GLY A 58 2.88 12.97 22.09
N ASP A 59 3.14 13.39 23.33
CA ASP A 59 3.62 12.51 24.42
C ASP A 59 2.77 11.25 24.71
N ARG A 60 1.47 11.30 24.42
CA ARG A 60 0.54 10.20 24.67
C ARG A 60 -0.30 9.90 23.42
N GLU A 61 -0.47 8.61 23.13
CA GLU A 61 -1.41 8.14 22.10
C GLU A 61 -2.84 8.50 22.52
N GLN A 62 -3.53 9.30 21.71
CA GLN A 62 -4.91 9.76 22.01
C GLN A 62 -5.96 8.66 21.80
N PHE A 63 -5.65 7.67 20.97
CA PHE A 63 -6.55 6.57 20.66
C PHE A 63 -5.84 5.25 20.85
N VAL A 64 -6.59 4.20 21.20
CA VAL A 64 -6.02 2.87 21.09
C VAL A 64 -5.87 2.54 19.62
N SER A 65 -4.68 2.07 19.24
CA SER A 65 -4.25 1.91 17.87
C SER A 65 -3.93 0.45 17.53
N ARG A 66 -3.80 0.16 16.23
CA ARG A 66 -3.37 -1.13 15.68
C ARG A 66 -2.49 -0.91 14.44
N TYR A 67 -1.67 -1.90 14.10
CA TYR A 67 -0.87 -1.88 12.88
C TYR A 67 -1.76 -2.01 11.63
N LEU A 68 -1.25 -1.55 10.49
CA LEU A 68 -1.84 -1.86 9.19
C LEU A 68 -1.83 -3.38 8.95
N ALA A 69 -2.72 -3.88 8.09
CA ALA A 69 -2.80 -5.31 7.83
C ALA A 69 -1.45 -5.82 7.31
N THR A 70 -0.95 -6.93 7.88
CA THR A 70 0.34 -7.58 7.57
C THR A 70 1.60 -6.74 7.83
N ALA A 71 1.48 -5.53 8.40
CA ALA A 71 2.63 -4.74 8.82
C ALA A 71 3.28 -5.35 10.08
N PRO A 72 4.61 -5.19 10.26
CA PRO A 72 5.32 -5.75 11.39
C PRO A 72 4.85 -5.14 12.72
N GLN A 73 4.72 -5.99 13.74
CA GLN A 73 4.37 -5.57 15.10
C GLN A 73 5.63 -5.19 15.89
N THR A 74 6.26 -4.08 15.51
CA THR A 74 7.58 -3.65 16.04
C THR A 74 7.57 -3.27 17.52
N ARG A 75 6.40 -3.15 18.14
CA ARG A 75 6.20 -2.58 19.49
C ARG A 75 6.67 -1.12 19.63
N SER A 76 6.98 -0.46 18.51
CA SER A 76 7.31 0.96 18.47
C SER A 76 6.11 1.81 18.92
N ARG A 77 6.41 2.98 19.48
CA ARG A 77 5.42 4.01 19.79
C ARG A 77 4.81 4.55 18.49
N ALA A 78 3.49 4.82 18.49
CA ALA A 78 2.89 5.54 17.37
C ALA A 78 3.34 7.00 17.39
N LEU A 79 3.90 7.46 16.27
CA LEU A 79 4.20 8.87 16.01
C LEU A 79 3.07 9.53 15.23
N GLU A 80 2.31 8.74 14.45
CA GLU A 80 1.19 9.22 13.66
C GLU A 80 0.01 8.23 13.67
N HIS A 81 -1.20 8.77 13.74
CA HIS A 81 -2.44 8.02 13.55
C HIS A 81 -2.99 8.29 12.16
N LEU A 82 -3.22 7.23 11.38
CA LEU A 82 -3.79 7.30 10.05
C LEU A 82 -5.31 7.42 10.15
N LEU A 83 -5.83 8.61 9.83
CA LEU A 83 -7.26 8.94 9.94
C LEU A 83 -8.03 8.69 8.64
N ASP A 84 -7.36 8.81 7.50
CA ASP A 84 -7.86 8.42 6.18
C ASP A 84 -6.73 7.77 5.37
N GLY A 85 -7.03 7.14 4.23
CA GLY A 85 -6.00 6.57 3.36
C GLY A 85 -5.51 5.19 3.80
N GLN A 86 -6.15 4.59 4.81
CA GLN A 86 -5.87 3.22 5.26
C GLN A 86 -5.81 2.22 4.11
N GLN A 87 -6.83 2.20 3.25
CA GLN A 87 -6.95 1.18 2.20
C GLN A 87 -5.81 1.31 1.18
N ARG A 88 -5.44 2.55 0.83
CA ARG A 88 -4.33 2.84 -0.09
C ARG A 88 -3.00 2.38 0.48
N LEU A 89 -2.66 2.81 1.71
CA LEU A 89 -1.38 2.44 2.32
C LEU A 89 -1.29 0.94 2.62
N THR A 90 -2.41 0.31 3.00
CA THR A 90 -2.47 -1.14 3.20
C THR A 90 -2.25 -1.86 1.87
N ALA A 91 -2.92 -1.44 0.79
CA ALA A 91 -2.74 -2.04 -0.54
C ALA A 91 -1.30 -1.96 -1.02
N VAL A 92 -0.67 -0.78 -0.94
CA VAL A 92 0.76 -0.61 -1.32
C VAL A 92 1.64 -1.54 -0.50
N TRP A 93 1.46 -1.58 0.82
CA TRP A 93 2.23 -2.46 1.68
C TRP A 93 2.09 -3.92 1.28
N ARG A 94 0.86 -4.41 1.13
CA ARG A 94 0.57 -5.82 0.87
C ARG A 94 1.01 -6.28 -0.53
N VAL A 95 0.88 -5.43 -1.54
CA VAL A 95 1.35 -5.71 -2.90
C VAL A 95 2.88 -5.83 -2.92
N LEU A 96 3.60 -4.88 -2.31
CA LEU A 96 5.07 -4.90 -2.28
C LEU A 96 5.64 -6.12 -1.53
N HIS A 97 4.86 -6.71 -0.62
CA HIS A 97 5.24 -7.92 0.12
C HIS A 97 4.61 -9.20 -0.44
N ASN A 98 3.86 -9.14 -1.54
CA ASN A 98 3.14 -10.26 -2.15
C ASN A 98 2.38 -11.13 -1.12
N ASN A 99 1.66 -10.51 -0.19
CA ASN A 99 1.07 -11.20 0.97
C ASN A 99 -0.47 -11.23 0.96
N TYR A 100 -1.07 -11.04 -0.22
CA TYR A 100 -2.47 -11.37 -0.44
C TYR A 100 -2.63 -12.88 -0.59
N GLU A 101 -3.66 -13.45 0.04
CA GLU A 101 -3.83 -14.91 0.06
C GLU A 101 -4.22 -15.47 -1.30
N LEU A 102 -5.06 -14.74 -2.04
CA LEU A 102 -5.73 -15.18 -3.26
C LEU A 102 -5.15 -14.58 -4.55
N HIS A 103 -4.39 -13.49 -4.44
CA HIS A 103 -3.98 -12.69 -5.59
C HIS A 103 -2.49 -12.37 -5.51
N SER A 104 -1.80 -12.47 -6.63
CA SER A 104 -0.48 -11.89 -6.83
C SER A 104 -0.55 -10.83 -7.91
N PHE A 105 0.16 -9.72 -7.70
CA PHE A 105 0.15 -8.57 -8.60
C PHE A 105 1.47 -8.51 -9.35
N PHE A 106 1.40 -8.37 -10.67
CA PHE A 106 2.55 -8.37 -11.57
C PHE A 106 2.59 -7.08 -12.37
N VAL A 107 3.77 -6.52 -12.58
CA VAL A 107 3.98 -5.38 -13.47
C VAL A 107 4.46 -5.91 -14.80
N TYR A 108 3.70 -5.65 -15.85
CA TYR A 108 4.15 -5.88 -17.22
C TYR A 108 4.97 -4.70 -17.71
N LEU A 109 6.13 -5.04 -18.28
CA LEU A 109 7.09 -4.08 -18.81
C LEU A 109 7.32 -4.43 -20.29
N PRO A 110 6.66 -3.72 -21.23
CA PRO A 110 6.74 -4.03 -22.67
C PRO A 110 8.18 -4.08 -23.21
N LEU A 111 9.09 -3.31 -22.60
CA LEU A 111 10.53 -3.29 -22.90
C LEU A 111 11.15 -4.70 -22.91
N PHE A 112 10.64 -5.62 -22.08
CA PHE A 112 11.19 -6.97 -21.92
C PHE A 112 10.39 -8.03 -22.68
N ASP A 113 9.39 -7.64 -23.49
CA ASP A 113 8.60 -8.56 -24.29
C ASP A 113 9.09 -8.57 -25.74
N GLU A 114 9.97 -9.52 -26.06
CA GLU A 114 10.53 -9.72 -27.40
C GLU A 114 9.51 -10.30 -28.39
N THR A 115 8.31 -10.69 -27.93
CA THR A 115 7.30 -11.38 -28.73
C THR A 115 6.22 -10.46 -29.31
N GLN A 116 6.14 -9.19 -28.85
CA GLN A 116 5.18 -8.24 -29.40
C GLN A 116 5.58 -7.75 -30.80
N ARG A 117 4.78 -8.15 -31.80
CA ARG A 117 4.85 -7.60 -33.16
C ARG A 117 4.01 -6.34 -33.38
N ASN A 118 3.11 -5.95 -32.47
CA ASN A 118 2.33 -4.71 -32.49
C ASN A 118 1.43 -4.63 -31.23
N GLY A 119 1.50 -3.53 -30.45
CA GLY A 119 0.24 -2.87 -30.03
C GLY A 119 -0.03 -2.49 -28.57
N GLU A 120 0.69 -2.94 -27.54
CA GLU A 120 0.42 -2.43 -26.16
C GLU A 120 1.50 -1.48 -25.68
N GLU A 121 1.31 -0.19 -25.98
CA GLU A 121 2.13 0.91 -25.44
C GLU A 121 1.67 1.25 -24.02
N GLY A 122 2.16 0.51 -23.02
CA GLY A 122 1.91 0.87 -21.62
C GLY A 122 2.43 -0.14 -20.61
N ARG A 123 2.96 0.35 -19.49
CA ARG A 123 3.19 -0.50 -18.31
C ARG A 123 1.82 -0.76 -17.69
N THR A 124 1.52 -2.01 -17.38
CA THR A 124 0.22 -2.39 -16.83
C THR A 124 0.39 -3.35 -15.67
N VAL A 125 -0.42 -3.18 -14.63
CA VAL A 125 -0.49 -4.14 -13.53
C VAL A 125 -1.55 -5.20 -13.82
N PHE A 126 -1.14 -6.46 -13.75
CA PHE A 126 -1.99 -7.63 -13.92
C PHE A 126 -2.12 -8.41 -12.60
N VAL A 127 -3.21 -9.14 -12.47
CA VAL A 127 -3.47 -10.00 -11.31
C VAL A 127 -3.42 -11.45 -11.76
N GLY A 128 -2.60 -12.24 -11.10
CA GLY A 128 -2.57 -13.70 -11.25
C GLY A 128 -3.18 -14.38 -10.04
N ASP A 129 -3.63 -15.62 -10.25
CA ASP A 129 -4.06 -16.49 -9.15
C ASP A 129 -2.88 -16.77 -8.22
N GLY A 130 -3.09 -16.63 -6.90
CA GLY A 130 -2.07 -16.71 -5.85
C GLY A 130 -1.37 -18.08 -5.67
N THR A 131 -1.40 -18.92 -6.70
CA THR A 131 -0.71 -20.21 -6.82
C THR A 131 0.68 -20.07 -7.43
N ILE A 132 1.00 -18.98 -8.12
CA ILE A 132 2.33 -18.76 -8.69
C ILE A 132 3.25 -18.16 -7.62
N GLY A 133 3.98 -19.01 -6.89
CA GLY A 133 5.04 -18.59 -5.96
C GLY A 133 4.89 -19.03 -4.49
N LYS A 134 3.84 -19.77 -4.12
CA LYS A 134 3.78 -20.48 -2.82
C LYS A 134 4.54 -21.82 -2.90
N THR A 135 5.79 -21.78 -3.32
CA THR A 135 6.71 -22.92 -3.12
C THR A 135 7.38 -22.73 -1.77
N ALA A 136 7.36 -23.83 -1.00
CA ALA A 136 7.84 -23.99 0.37
C ALA A 136 9.26 -23.48 0.63
#